data_AF-A0A1B1DSN1-F1
#
_entry.id   AF-A0A1B1DSN1-F1
#
_cell.length_a   1.000
_cell.length_b   1.000
_cell.length_c   1.000
_cell.angle_alpha   90.00
_cell.angle_beta   90.00
_cell.angle_gamma   90.00
#
_symmetry.space_group_name_H-M   'P 1'
#
loop_
_entity.id
_entity.type
_entity.pdbx_description
1 polymer ?
#
loop_
_entity_poly.entity_id
_entity_poly.type
_entity_poly.pdbx_seq_one_letter_code
_entity_poly.pdbx_strand_id
1 'polypeptide(L)' 'MKEYANEHNDDKGEVTKCESEYSALLECLDTFDRNWAKCQNELKKFRACYSEESRQKNGSSG' A
#
# COMPACT_ATOMS: atom_id res chain seq x y z
N MET A 1 7.30 35.57 23.17
CA MET A 1 6.26 34.80 22.46
C MET A 1 6.49 34.96 20.97
N LYS A 2 6.76 33.86 20.27
CA LYS A 2 6.62 33.80 18.82
C LYS A 2 5.84 32.52 18.52
N GLU A 3 4.56 32.74 18.27
CA GLU A 3 3.59 31.79 17.77
C GLU A 3 4.01 31.42 16.35
N TYR A 4 4.33 30.14 16.11
CA TYR A 4 4.55 29.59 14.78
C TYR A 4 3.28 28.88 14.37
N ALA A 5 2.34 29.65 13.82
CA ALA A 5 1.32 29.13 12.93
C ALA A 5 1.91 29.15 11.50
N ASN A 6 2.31 27.97 11.02
CA ASN A 6 2.61 27.68 9.62
C ASN A 6 2.27 26.19 9.45
N GLU A 7 0.98 25.89 9.24
CA GLU A 7 0.44 25.46 7.94
C GLU A 7 1.06 24.15 7.40
N HIS A 8 0.42 23.04 7.79
CA HIS A 8 -0.14 22.00 6.89
C HIS A 8 0.49 21.82 5.48
N ASN A 9 1.17 20.68 5.26
CA ASN A 9 1.51 19.93 4.02
C ASN A 9 2.96 19.41 4.17
N ASP A 10 3.28 18.14 4.32
CA ASP A 10 2.98 17.00 3.44
C ASP A 10 3.29 15.67 4.18
N ASP A 11 2.92 15.54 5.46
CA ASP A 11 3.05 14.28 6.23
C ASP A 11 1.92 13.28 5.86
N LYS A 12 1.64 13.16 4.56
CA LYS A 12 0.67 12.23 3.94
C LYS A 12 1.10 11.87 2.51
N GLY A 13 2.40 11.67 2.27
CA GLY A 13 2.91 11.61 0.90
C GLY A 13 3.08 10.22 0.32
N GLU A 14 3.57 9.27 1.10
CA GLU A 14 3.83 7.93 0.60
C GLU A 14 2.79 6.97 1.17
N VAL A 15 1.51 7.21 0.82
CA VAL A 15 0.56 6.10 0.79
C VAL A 15 1.18 5.10 -0.16
N THR A 16 1.76 4.05 0.40
CA THR A 16 2.39 2.98 -0.38
C THR A 16 1.40 2.63 -1.48
N LYS A 17 1.79 2.63 -2.75
CA LYS A 17 0.86 2.55 -3.90
C LYS A 17 -0.10 1.34 -3.81
N CYS A 18 0.30 0.32 -3.04
CA CYS A 18 -0.42 -0.92 -2.76
C CYS A 18 -0.91 -1.05 -1.30
N GLU A 19 -0.90 0.01 -0.51
CA GLU A 19 -1.32 0.02 0.91
C GLU A 19 -2.80 -0.32 1.03
N SER A 20 -3.63 0.15 0.10
CA SER A 20 -5.04 -0.20 0.02
C SER A 20 -5.23 -1.72 -0.18
N GLU A 21 -4.52 -2.31 -1.14
CA GLU A 21 -4.55 -3.75 -1.38
C GLU A 21 -3.96 -4.56 -0.22
N TYR A 22 -2.93 -4.04 0.44
CA TYR A 22 -2.33 -4.66 1.63
C TYR A 22 -3.29 -4.64 2.82
N SER A 23 -3.97 -3.52 3.04
CA SER A 23 -4.98 -3.37 4.10
C SER A 23 -6.15 -4.32 3.88
N ALA A 24 -6.68 -4.39 2.65
CA ALA A 24 -7.75 -5.33 2.29
C ALA A 24 -7.33 -6.80 2.48
N LEU A 25 -6.07 -7.13 2.19
CA LEU A 25 -5.51 -8.45 2.45
C LEU A 25 -5.43 -8.74 3.95
N LEU A 26 -5.00 -7.77 4.78
CA LEU A 26 -4.97 -7.91 6.24
C LEU A 26 -6.37 -8.10 6.83
N GLU A 27 -7.37 -7.33 6.37
CA GLU A 27 -8.77 -7.48 6.81
C GLU A 27 -9.32 -8.88 6.49
N CYS A 28 -9.01 -9.39 5.29
CA CYS A 28 -9.38 -10.74 4.91
C CYS A 28 -8.70 -11.79 5.82
N LEU A 29 -7.40 -11.61 6.09
CA LEU A 29 -6.67 -12.50 6.99
C LEU A 29 -7.23 -12.45 8.40
N ASP A 30 -7.57 -11.28 8.93
CA ASP A 30 -8.21 -11.15 10.24
C ASP A 30 -9.55 -11.90 10.28
N THR A 31 -10.35 -11.77 9.23
CA THR A 31 -11.66 -12.46 9.11
C THR A 31 -11.55 -13.98 9.03
N PHE A 32 -10.49 -14.51 8.42
CA PHE A 32 -10.33 -15.95 8.17
C PHE A 32 -9.21 -16.59 9.00
N ASP A 33 -8.88 -16.08 10.18
CA ASP A 33 -7.82 -16.66 11.06
C ASP A 33 -6.46 -16.79 10.34
N ARG A 34 -6.08 -15.74 9.62
CA ARG A 34 -4.88 -15.64 8.79
C ARG A 34 -4.80 -16.73 7.72
N ASN A 35 -5.95 -17.21 7.24
CA ASN A 35 -6.01 -18.21 6.19
C ASN A 35 -5.85 -17.60 4.79
N TRP A 36 -4.61 -17.60 4.34
CA TRP A 36 -4.21 -17.16 3.00
C TRP A 36 -4.92 -17.88 1.85
N ALA A 37 -5.40 -19.10 2.05
CA ALA A 37 -6.11 -19.84 1.00
C ALA A 37 -7.50 -19.25 0.71
N LYS A 38 -8.12 -18.58 1.70
CA LYS A 38 -9.39 -17.86 1.51
C LYS A 38 -9.17 -16.47 0.91
N CYS A 39 -8.05 -15.83 1.23
CA CYS A 39 -7.68 -14.49 0.77
C CYS A 39 -6.87 -14.47 -0.53
N GLN A 40 -7.00 -15.50 -1.38
CA GLN A 40 -6.25 -15.60 -2.64
C GLN A 40 -6.57 -14.45 -3.62
N ASN A 41 -7.77 -13.89 -3.54
CA ASN A 41 -8.19 -12.78 -4.39
C ASN A 41 -7.45 -11.48 -4.01
N GLU A 42 -7.44 -11.14 -2.73
CA GLU A 42 -6.76 -9.97 -2.18
C GLU A 42 -5.24 -10.11 -2.33
N LEU A 43 -4.72 -11.33 -2.12
CA LEU A 43 -3.32 -11.66 -2.35
C LEU A 43 -2.90 -11.44 -3.80
N LYS A 44 -3.75 -11.81 -4.78
CA LYS A 44 -3.48 -11.57 -6.21
C LYS A 44 -3.46 -10.08 -6.54
N LYS A 45 -4.38 -9.30 -5.98
CA LYS A 45 -4.43 -7.83 -6.17
C LYS A 45 -3.18 -7.16 -5.59
N PHE A 46 -2.83 -7.50 -4.34
CA PHE A 46 -1.61 -7.01 -3.70
C PHE A 46 -0.35 -7.37 -4.50
N ARG A 47 -0.23 -8.63 -4.95
CA ARG A 47 0.87 -9.06 -5.83
C ARG A 47 0.90 -8.33 -7.17
N ALA A 48 -0.25 -8.09 -7.78
CA ALA A 48 -0.34 -7.37 -9.06
C ALA A 48 0.20 -5.96 -8.90
N CYS A 49 -0.28 -5.21 -7.89
CA CYS A 49 0.18 -3.86 -7.61
C CYS A 49 1.70 -3.83 -7.31
N TYR A 50 2.20 -4.75 -6.48
CA TYR A 50 3.63 -4.82 -6.15
C TYR A 50 4.50 -5.19 -7.38
N SER A 51 4.01 -6.08 -8.24
CA SER A 51 4.68 -6.46 -9.48
C SER A 51 4.73 -5.30 -10.49
N GLU A 52 3.66 -4.50 -10.57
CA GLU A 52 3.63 -3.29 -11.40
C GLU A 52 4.61 -2.21 -10.90
N GLU A 53 4.87 -2.11 -9.59
CA GLU A 53 5.95 -1.27 -9.06
C GLU A 53 7.32 -1.76 -9.55
N SER A 54 7.57 -3.07 -9.48
CA SER A 54 8.87 -3.64 -9.88
C SER A 54 9.21 -3.40 -11.36
N ARG A 55 8.20 -3.33 -12.24
CA ARG A 55 8.36 -2.93 -13.65
C ARG A 55 8.57 -1.44 -13.84
N GLN A 56 7.86 -0.58 -13.11
CA GLN A 56 8.07 0.87 -13.18
C GLN A 56 9.47 1.27 -12.70
N LYS A 57 10.01 0.57 -11.70
CA LYS A 57 11.35 0.81 -11.16
C LYS A 57 12.49 0.33 -12.06
N ASN A 58 12.23 -0.62 -12.96
CA ASN A 58 13.20 -1.11 -13.96
C ASN A 58 12.98 -0.53 -15.38
N GLY A 59 11.94 0.28 -15.59
CA GLY A 59 11.61 0.92 -16.87
C GLY A 59 12.05 2.38 -17.00
N SER A 60 12.68 2.95 -15.97
CA SER A 60 13.29 4.29 -16.03
C SER A 60 14.81 4.18 -15.95
N SER A 61 15.42 3.66 -17.01
CA SER A 61 16.83 3.87 -17.31
C SER A 61 16.99 3.80 -18.83
N GLY A 62 17.08 4.99 -19.44
CA GLY A 62 17.85 5.31 -20.65
C GLY A 62 17.59 4.51 -21.92
#